data_AF-A9B945-F1
#
_entry.id   AF-A9B945-F1
#
_cell.length_a   1.000
_cell.length_b   1.000
_cell.length_c   1.000
_cell.angle_alpha   90.00
_cell.angle_beta   90.00
_cell.angle_gamma   90.00
#
_symmetry.space_group_name_H-M   'P 1'
#
loop_
_entity.id
_entity.type
_entity.pdbx_description
1 polymer ?
#
loop_
_entity_poly.entity_id
_entity_poly.type
_entity_poly.pdbx_seq_one_letter_code
_entity_poly.pdbx_strand_id
1 'polypeptide(L)'
;MARLANTANHGFQALDPAAVQLLATYVTAANPAACRIADPCAGEGAAAWQLASAWGIPAERLYLNELHSERAIACRGITPNTTSCDTVRWLRANRHGLQLVYLNPPFGTQSAGEERSELQFFRRVIEEGTWLQPGGIAILVTPQDVFAKPAVTQHLARHYDNLTIMALPAALRRWREAIVIGVRRSRARSGQALSDTITTLTTQLAQPLPELTLQAAPRYTIPVATSSTIVWEDATIGTPDQATTDVVMTGGATNTRAYRSAIDALRVAHLRPLGPLSATAAAARIATGEINGATIVIDGRPHLIKGSTTEDQTVWVETKEEGDTLTVITHHITRQVPVVMAVDVADGSVRRYEGDAGLQKLLADPATAEALLAAITAVAPPVYAYDMDAQTAATLAMLKRKDGRTLPGYENGLLPMQKHVVAGITRYLTTPDPRTGTRPKGTLLNAEMGAGKSTMGIAIAHWFHQQSLTT
;
A
#
# COMPACT_ATOMS: atom_id res chain seq x y z
N MET A 1 -20.39 23.01 -33.35
CA MET A 1 -19.18 22.67 -34.15
C MET A 1 -17.91 22.56 -33.30
N ALA A 2 -17.63 23.45 -32.34
CA ALA A 2 -16.39 23.42 -31.53
C ALA A 2 -16.16 22.14 -30.69
N ARG A 3 -17.22 21.52 -30.14
CA ARG A 3 -17.08 20.28 -29.34
C ARG A 3 -16.63 19.06 -30.17
N LEU A 4 -17.23 18.86 -31.35
CA LEU A 4 -16.88 17.75 -32.25
C LEU A 4 -15.45 17.88 -32.81
N ALA A 5 -15.04 19.10 -33.16
CA ALA A 5 -13.66 19.37 -33.60
C ALA A 5 -12.64 19.17 -32.45
N ASN A 6 -12.99 19.51 -31.21
CA ASN A 6 -12.15 19.26 -30.04
C ASN A 6 -11.99 17.76 -29.76
N THR A 7 -13.06 16.97 -29.91
CA THR A 7 -13.00 15.50 -29.79
C THR A 7 -12.15 14.87 -30.89
N ALA A 8 -12.24 15.36 -32.13
CA ALA A 8 -11.40 14.90 -33.25
C ALA A 8 -9.90 15.22 -33.05
N ASN A 9 -9.57 16.26 -32.28
CA ASN A 9 -8.19 16.62 -31.94
C ASN A 9 -7.71 16.03 -30.59
N HIS A 10 -8.42 15.04 -30.03
CA HIS A 10 -8.16 14.45 -28.71
C HIS A 10 -8.13 15.48 -27.56
N GLY A 11 -8.83 16.61 -27.71
CA GLY A 11 -8.87 17.70 -26.74
C GLY A 11 -7.62 18.57 -26.68
N PHE A 12 -6.65 18.38 -27.58
CA PHE A 12 -5.40 19.14 -27.59
C PHE A 12 -5.65 20.61 -27.95
N GLN A 13 -5.07 21.52 -27.16
CA GLN A 13 -5.08 22.95 -27.38
C GLN A 13 -3.67 23.51 -27.21
N ALA A 14 -3.06 23.96 -28.32
CA ALA A 14 -1.74 24.58 -28.27
C ALA A 14 -1.82 25.93 -27.54
N LEU A 15 -0.84 26.19 -26.68
CA LEU A 15 -0.66 27.50 -26.10
C LEU A 15 -0.13 28.47 -27.17
N ASP A 16 -0.70 29.66 -27.26
CA ASP A 16 -0.28 30.66 -28.24
C ASP A 16 1.22 31.00 -28.08
N PRO A 17 2.02 31.04 -29.16
CA PRO A 17 3.45 31.33 -29.08
C PRO A 17 3.77 32.64 -28.35
N ALA A 18 2.94 33.67 -28.43
CA ALA A 18 3.13 34.92 -27.70
C ALA A 18 2.97 34.73 -26.18
N ALA A 19 2.02 33.89 -25.75
CA ALA A 19 1.88 33.52 -24.34
C ALA A 19 3.08 32.70 -23.85
N VAL A 20 3.62 31.80 -24.70
CA VAL A 20 4.84 31.04 -24.41
C VAL A 20 6.05 31.97 -24.22
N GLN A 21 6.18 33.03 -25.03
CA GLN A 21 7.24 34.05 -24.86
C GLN A 21 7.13 34.79 -23.52
N LEU A 22 5.93 35.21 -23.15
CA LEU A 22 5.70 35.88 -21.87
C LEU A 22 6.03 34.94 -20.71
N LEU A 23 5.59 33.69 -20.77
CA LEU A 23 5.86 32.66 -19.79
C LEU A 23 7.36 32.40 -19.63
N ALA A 24 8.11 32.35 -20.73
CA ALA A 24 9.56 32.16 -20.70
C ALA A 24 10.28 33.21 -19.85
N THR A 25 9.77 34.44 -19.77
CA THR A 25 10.40 35.53 -18.97
C THR A 25 10.35 35.33 -17.46
N TYR A 26 9.48 34.43 -16.97
CA TYR A 26 9.38 34.15 -15.53
C TYR A 26 10.48 33.21 -15.03
N VAL A 27 11.13 32.48 -15.93
CA VAL A 27 12.00 31.35 -15.58
C VAL A 27 13.37 31.53 -16.22
N THR A 28 14.41 31.11 -15.52
CA THR A 28 15.76 30.94 -16.08
C THR A 28 16.32 29.59 -15.66
N ALA A 29 17.37 29.10 -16.34
CA ALA A 29 18.04 27.86 -15.97
C ALA A 29 19.37 28.16 -15.27
N ALA A 30 19.61 27.52 -14.11
CA ALA A 30 20.89 27.69 -13.41
C ALA A 30 22.07 27.16 -14.24
N ASN A 31 21.85 26.04 -14.93
CA ASN A 31 22.79 25.47 -15.90
C ASN A 31 21.98 24.76 -16.99
N PRO A 32 21.74 25.40 -18.15
CA PRO A 32 20.90 24.84 -19.19
C PRO A 32 21.30 23.43 -19.66
N ALA A 33 22.60 23.15 -19.73
CA ALA A 33 23.12 21.84 -20.16
C ALA A 33 22.89 20.71 -19.14
N ALA A 34 22.52 21.04 -17.90
CA ALA A 34 22.35 20.12 -16.79
C ALA A 34 20.92 20.10 -16.21
N CYS A 35 19.96 20.74 -16.89
CA CYS A 35 18.53 20.69 -16.58
C CYS A 35 17.82 19.75 -17.54
N ARG A 36 16.77 19.05 -17.09
CA ARG A 36 15.86 18.24 -17.92
C ARG A 36 14.44 18.77 -17.80
N ILE A 37 13.80 18.92 -18.95
CA ILE A 37 12.42 19.39 -19.07
C ILE A 37 11.58 18.28 -19.69
N ALA A 38 10.39 18.03 -19.12
CA ALA A 38 9.42 17.17 -19.78
C ALA A 38 8.11 17.90 -20.11
N ASP A 39 7.55 17.53 -21.25
CA ASP A 39 6.15 17.75 -21.61
C ASP A 39 5.49 16.40 -21.92
N PRO A 40 4.64 15.88 -21.02
CA PRO A 40 4.04 14.57 -21.17
C PRO A 40 2.79 14.59 -22.07
N CYS A 41 2.42 15.72 -22.65
CA CYS A 41 1.30 15.86 -23.60
C CYS A 41 1.68 16.92 -24.66
N ALA A 42 2.79 16.64 -25.36
CA ALA A 42 3.56 17.63 -26.07
C ALA A 42 2.86 18.28 -27.27
N GLY A 43 1.81 17.65 -27.81
CA GLY A 43 1.30 18.00 -29.13
C GLY A 43 2.43 17.86 -30.15
N GLU A 44 2.67 18.91 -30.93
CA GLU A 44 3.80 18.96 -31.87
C GLU A 44 5.15 19.32 -31.21
N GLY A 45 5.18 19.54 -29.89
CA GLY A 45 6.38 19.90 -29.13
C GLY A 45 6.78 21.37 -29.22
N ALA A 46 6.05 22.20 -29.98
CA ALA A 46 6.40 23.58 -30.26
C ALA A 46 6.54 24.45 -29.00
N ALA A 47 5.59 24.38 -28.06
CA ALA A 47 5.65 25.17 -26.83
C ALA A 47 6.85 24.77 -25.95
N ALA A 48 7.05 23.46 -25.77
CA ALA A 48 8.15 22.93 -24.97
C ALA A 48 9.52 23.27 -25.59
N TRP A 49 9.63 23.19 -26.92
CA TRP A 49 10.82 23.62 -27.67
C TRP A 49 11.09 25.11 -27.55
N GLN A 50 10.06 25.95 -27.67
CA GLN A 50 10.19 27.40 -27.56
C GLN A 50 10.64 27.81 -26.15
N LEU A 51 10.09 27.19 -25.10
CA LEU A 51 10.53 27.39 -23.72
C LEU A 51 11.99 26.94 -23.54
N ALA A 52 12.33 25.72 -23.97
CA ALA A 52 13.69 25.19 -23.88
C ALA A 52 14.71 26.11 -24.59
N SER A 53 14.39 26.55 -25.81
CA SER A 53 15.20 27.47 -26.60
C SER A 53 15.40 28.81 -25.88
N ALA A 54 14.34 29.38 -25.30
CA ALA A 54 14.41 30.64 -24.56
C ALA A 54 15.29 30.54 -23.30
N TRP A 55 15.39 29.35 -22.70
CA TRP A 55 16.24 29.09 -21.54
C TRP A 55 17.63 28.52 -21.90
N GLY A 56 17.94 28.36 -23.19
CA GLY A 56 19.20 27.79 -23.68
C GLY A 56 19.36 26.30 -23.40
N ILE A 57 18.27 25.58 -23.11
CA ILE A 57 18.29 24.15 -22.80
C ILE A 57 18.35 23.36 -24.12
N PRO A 58 19.34 22.46 -24.28
CA PRO A 58 19.54 21.75 -25.53
C PRO A 58 18.45 20.69 -25.75
N ALA A 59 18.21 20.32 -27.02
CA ALA A 59 17.15 19.41 -27.42
C ALA A 59 17.25 18.04 -26.72
N GLU A 60 18.46 17.53 -26.49
CA GLU A 60 18.73 16.25 -25.83
C GLU A 60 18.34 16.22 -24.35
N ARG A 61 17.97 17.39 -23.79
CA ARG A 61 17.45 17.55 -22.43
C ARG A 61 15.94 17.78 -22.39
N LEU A 62 15.29 17.78 -23.55
CA LEU A 62 13.84 17.84 -23.69
C LEU A 62 13.29 16.42 -23.81
N TYR A 63 12.29 16.10 -23.00
CA TYR A 63 11.62 14.79 -22.92
C TYR A 63 10.15 14.97 -23.27
N LEU A 64 9.73 14.43 -24.40
CA LEU A 64 8.38 14.64 -24.92
C LEU A 64 7.60 13.33 -24.94
N ASN A 65 6.31 13.39 -24.65
CA ASN A 65 5.38 12.30 -24.92
C ASN A 65 4.15 12.86 -25.64
N GLU A 66 3.75 12.21 -26.72
CA GLU A 66 2.52 12.56 -27.45
C GLU A 66 1.82 11.30 -27.95
N LEU A 67 0.52 11.18 -27.68
CA LEU A 67 -0.26 10.00 -28.04
C LEU A 67 -0.57 9.93 -29.54
N HIS A 68 -0.78 11.08 -30.20
CA HIS A 68 -1.12 11.13 -31.62
C HIS A 68 0.12 10.95 -32.50
N SER A 69 0.10 9.94 -33.37
CA SER A 69 1.25 9.51 -34.18
C SER A 69 1.89 10.63 -34.99
N GLU A 70 1.11 11.45 -35.72
CA GLU A 70 1.66 12.54 -36.54
C GLU A 70 2.34 13.63 -35.71
N ARG A 71 1.76 13.96 -34.55
CA ARG A 71 2.32 14.97 -33.64
C ARG A 71 3.55 14.43 -32.91
N ALA A 72 3.57 13.14 -32.59
CA ALA A 72 4.75 12.45 -32.08
C ALA A 72 5.89 12.43 -33.11
N ILE A 73 5.60 12.33 -34.42
CA ILE A 73 6.61 12.47 -35.49
C ILE A 73 7.22 13.87 -35.45
N ALA A 74 6.40 14.93 -35.31
CA ALA A 74 6.91 16.29 -35.16
C ALA A 74 7.83 16.42 -33.92
N CYS A 75 7.42 15.85 -32.77
CA CYS A 75 8.25 15.82 -31.55
C CYS A 75 9.60 15.11 -31.76
N ARG A 76 9.64 14.00 -32.52
CA ARG A 76 10.90 13.29 -32.84
C ARG A 76 11.85 14.13 -33.69
N GLY A 77 11.33 15.07 -34.48
CA GLY A 77 12.14 16.05 -35.21
C GLY A 77 12.80 17.09 -34.28
N ILE A 78 12.29 17.27 -33.06
CA ILE A 78 12.81 18.20 -32.06
C ILE A 78 13.83 17.51 -31.15
N THR A 79 13.49 16.35 -30.58
CA THR A 79 14.34 15.65 -29.60
C THR A 79 14.32 14.13 -29.81
N PRO A 80 15.46 13.44 -29.61
CA PRO A 80 15.51 11.99 -29.61
C PRO A 80 14.73 11.36 -28.43
N ASN A 81 14.48 12.10 -27.35
CA ASN A 81 13.79 11.58 -26.16
C ASN A 81 12.26 11.73 -26.28
N THR A 82 11.70 11.27 -27.39
CA THR A 82 10.25 11.30 -27.65
C THR A 82 9.64 9.91 -27.49
N THR A 83 8.64 9.77 -26.64
CA THR A 83 7.78 8.58 -26.52
C THR A 83 6.40 8.83 -27.14
N SER A 84 5.67 7.76 -27.43
CA SER A 84 4.35 7.83 -28.07
C SER A 84 3.35 6.89 -27.41
N CYS A 85 2.91 7.23 -26.20
CA CYS A 85 2.02 6.37 -25.41
C CYS A 85 1.01 7.17 -24.59
N ASP A 86 0.03 6.48 -24.00
CA ASP A 86 -0.89 7.09 -23.04
C ASP A 86 -0.12 7.49 -21.77
N THR A 87 -0.06 8.79 -21.48
CA THR A 87 0.62 9.35 -20.32
C THR A 87 0.09 8.83 -18.99
N VAL A 88 -1.23 8.72 -18.89
CA VAL A 88 -1.92 8.32 -17.66
C VAL A 88 -1.64 6.86 -17.36
N ARG A 89 -1.60 6.00 -18.39
CA ARG A 89 -1.49 4.56 -18.23
C ARG A 89 -0.07 4.01 -18.34
N TRP A 90 0.70 4.49 -19.30
CA TRP A 90 1.88 3.76 -19.81
C TRP A 90 3.18 4.55 -19.76
N LEU A 91 3.14 5.87 -19.78
CA LEU A 91 4.37 6.66 -19.69
C LEU A 91 5.06 6.43 -18.34
N ARG A 92 6.33 6.06 -18.37
CA ARG A 92 7.17 5.89 -17.19
C ARG A 92 8.28 6.92 -17.16
N ALA A 93 8.44 7.52 -15.98
CA ALA A 93 9.61 8.30 -15.64
C ALA A 93 10.07 7.98 -14.22
N ASN A 94 11.38 8.02 -13.97
CA ASN A 94 11.92 7.74 -12.65
C ASN A 94 11.67 8.90 -11.68
N ARG A 95 11.57 8.55 -10.40
CA ARG A 95 11.41 9.51 -9.31
C ARG A 95 12.56 10.53 -9.31
N HIS A 96 12.20 11.81 -9.23
CA HIS A 96 13.10 12.95 -9.21
C HIS A 96 14.03 13.06 -10.44
N GLY A 97 13.66 12.44 -11.56
CA GLY A 97 14.45 12.48 -12.80
C GLY A 97 14.47 13.84 -13.50
N LEU A 98 13.48 14.70 -13.24
CA LEU A 98 13.22 15.95 -13.98
C LEU A 98 13.41 17.19 -13.11
N GLN A 99 13.81 18.30 -13.75
CA GLN A 99 14.02 19.60 -13.10
C GLN A 99 12.89 20.58 -13.43
N LEU A 100 12.21 20.40 -14.56
CA LEU A 100 10.97 21.09 -14.88
C LEU A 100 9.97 20.14 -15.55
N VAL A 101 8.71 20.28 -15.19
CA VAL A 101 7.57 19.68 -15.91
C VAL A 101 6.69 20.81 -16.42
N TYR A 102 6.51 20.88 -17.73
CA TYR A 102 5.50 21.71 -18.39
C TYR A 102 4.30 20.82 -18.72
N LEU A 103 3.11 21.19 -18.26
CA LEU A 103 1.91 20.38 -18.40
C LEU A 103 0.76 21.23 -18.92
N ASN A 104 0.40 21.03 -20.18
CA ASN A 104 -0.78 21.61 -20.81
C ASN A 104 -1.66 20.47 -21.35
N PRO A 105 -2.41 19.77 -20.46
CA PRO A 105 -3.12 18.56 -20.82
C PRO A 105 -4.30 18.88 -21.73
N PRO A 106 -4.84 17.89 -22.47
CA PRO A 106 -6.04 18.09 -23.27
C PRO A 106 -7.24 18.51 -22.38
N PHE A 107 -8.09 19.39 -22.89
CA PHE A 107 -9.19 19.96 -22.09
C PHE A 107 -10.47 19.15 -22.20
N GLY A 108 -11.07 18.83 -21.05
CA GLY A 108 -12.35 18.14 -20.94
C GLY A 108 -12.23 16.61 -20.80
N THR A 109 -13.36 15.93 -21.03
CA THR A 109 -13.49 14.48 -20.88
C THR A 109 -13.30 13.78 -22.23
N GLN A 110 -12.55 12.68 -22.27
CA GLN A 110 -12.38 11.88 -23.49
C GLN A 110 -13.65 11.08 -23.81
N SER A 111 -14.30 10.50 -22.79
CA SER A 111 -15.59 9.79 -22.93
C SER A 111 -16.65 10.31 -21.94
N ALA A 112 -17.93 10.10 -22.26
CA ALA A 112 -19.02 10.46 -21.34
C ALA A 112 -18.93 9.67 -20.03
N GLY A 113 -18.94 10.38 -18.89
CA GLY A 113 -18.82 9.78 -17.56
C GLY A 113 -17.38 9.56 -17.08
N GLU A 114 -16.37 9.83 -17.90
CA GLU A 114 -14.98 9.83 -17.46
C GLU A 114 -14.62 11.12 -16.72
N GLU A 115 -13.62 11.01 -15.84
CA GLU A 115 -13.00 12.17 -15.21
C GLU A 115 -12.35 13.09 -16.26
N ARG A 116 -12.34 14.39 -15.99
CA ARG A 116 -11.63 15.39 -16.82
C ARG A 116 -10.16 15.03 -17.01
N SER A 117 -9.69 15.08 -18.25
CA SER A 117 -8.31 14.72 -18.61
C SER A 117 -7.30 15.58 -17.85
N GLU A 118 -7.61 16.85 -17.59
CA GLU A 118 -6.74 17.73 -16.82
C GLU A 118 -6.46 17.19 -15.40
N LEU A 119 -7.48 16.59 -14.76
CA LEU A 119 -7.35 15.99 -13.43
C LEU A 119 -6.60 14.65 -13.49
N GLN A 120 -6.83 13.85 -14.53
CA GLN A 120 -6.11 12.58 -14.72
C GLN A 120 -4.60 12.82 -14.92
N PHE A 121 -4.24 13.79 -15.78
CA PHE A 121 -2.85 14.17 -16.01
C PHE A 121 -2.22 14.81 -14.78
N PHE A 122 -2.94 15.70 -14.08
CA PHE A 122 -2.45 16.28 -12.82
C PHE A 122 -2.15 15.19 -11.80
N ARG A 123 -3.09 14.28 -11.55
CA ARG A 123 -2.91 13.14 -10.64
C ARG A 123 -1.71 12.30 -11.05
N ARG A 124 -1.63 11.87 -12.32
CA ARG A 124 -0.56 11.01 -12.81
C ARG A 124 0.82 11.66 -12.72
N VAL A 125 0.95 12.87 -13.25
CA VAL A 125 2.25 13.53 -13.49
C VAL A 125 2.73 14.27 -12.25
N ILE A 126 1.83 14.98 -11.57
CA ILE A 126 2.16 15.90 -10.48
C ILE A 126 1.99 15.24 -9.12
N GLU A 127 0.89 14.51 -8.89
CA GLU A 127 0.62 13.92 -7.57
C GLU A 127 1.34 12.60 -7.34
N GLU A 128 1.14 11.64 -8.24
CA GLU A 128 1.61 10.26 -8.11
C GLU A 128 3.00 10.06 -8.72
N GLY A 129 3.26 10.70 -9.86
CA GLY A 129 4.46 10.45 -10.67
C GLY A 129 5.75 10.65 -9.90
N THR A 130 5.81 11.65 -9.00
CA THR A 130 7.05 12.07 -8.31
C THR A 130 8.25 12.25 -9.25
N TRP A 131 8.01 12.58 -10.52
CA TRP A 131 9.05 12.74 -11.55
C TRP A 131 9.90 13.98 -11.32
N LEU A 132 9.29 15.04 -10.77
CA LEU A 132 9.96 16.31 -10.48
C LEU A 132 10.80 16.21 -9.19
N GLN A 133 12.07 16.60 -9.25
CA GLN A 133 12.93 16.64 -8.08
C GLN A 133 12.55 17.76 -7.10
N PRO A 134 12.93 17.66 -5.80
CA PRO A 134 12.89 18.80 -4.90
C PRO A 134 13.62 20.02 -5.47
N GLY A 135 13.01 21.20 -5.37
CA GLY A 135 13.47 22.44 -5.99
C GLY A 135 13.13 22.57 -7.47
N GLY A 136 12.62 21.51 -8.12
CA GLY A 136 12.18 21.56 -9.52
C GLY A 136 10.92 22.40 -9.71
N ILE A 137 10.67 22.83 -10.94
CA ILE A 137 9.56 23.72 -11.29
C ILE A 137 8.43 22.94 -11.97
N ALA A 138 7.20 23.14 -11.53
CA ALA A 138 6.02 22.75 -12.30
C ALA A 138 5.42 23.99 -12.95
N ILE A 139 5.19 23.92 -14.26
CA ILE A 139 4.41 24.90 -15.02
C ILE A 139 3.16 24.18 -15.53
N LEU A 140 2.00 24.56 -15.01
CA LEU A 140 0.72 23.91 -15.30
C LEU A 140 -0.19 24.88 -16.04
N VAL A 141 -0.80 24.44 -17.12
CA VAL A 141 -1.73 25.23 -17.94
C VAL A 141 -3.05 24.47 -18.00
N THR A 142 -4.07 24.97 -17.32
CA THR A 142 -5.43 24.38 -17.36
C THR A 142 -6.48 25.48 -17.21
N PRO A 143 -7.76 25.20 -17.50
CA PRO A 143 -8.84 26.09 -17.10
C PRO A 143 -8.81 26.41 -15.59
N GLN A 144 -9.12 27.65 -15.21
CA GLN A 144 -9.03 28.13 -13.83
C GLN A 144 -9.87 27.30 -12.83
N ASP A 145 -11.01 26.75 -13.26
CA ASP A 145 -11.90 25.94 -12.44
C ASP A 145 -11.32 24.55 -12.09
N VAL A 146 -10.36 24.06 -12.87
CA VAL A 146 -9.60 22.83 -12.54
C VAL A 146 -8.68 23.09 -11.36
N PHE A 147 -7.96 24.21 -11.35
CA PHE A 147 -7.12 24.59 -10.22
C PHE A 147 -7.93 24.85 -8.95
N ALA A 148 -9.17 25.35 -9.08
CA ALA A 148 -10.06 25.57 -7.95
C ALA A 148 -10.63 24.28 -7.32
N LYS A 149 -10.37 23.10 -7.90
CA LYS A 149 -10.80 21.83 -7.30
C LYS A 149 -10.04 21.58 -5.99
N PRO A 150 -10.72 21.19 -4.89
CA PRO A 150 -10.08 20.99 -3.60
C PRO A 150 -8.86 20.07 -3.64
N ALA A 151 -8.91 18.96 -4.40
CA ALA A 151 -7.78 18.05 -4.54
C ALA A 151 -6.53 18.74 -5.11
N VAL A 152 -6.70 19.49 -6.20
CA VAL A 152 -5.61 20.23 -6.87
C VAL A 152 -5.06 21.31 -5.96
N THR A 153 -5.92 22.16 -5.38
CA THR A 153 -5.51 23.21 -4.43
C THR A 153 -4.75 22.65 -3.24
N GLN A 154 -5.26 21.56 -2.63
CA GLN A 154 -4.62 20.92 -1.49
C GLN A 154 -3.26 20.34 -1.85
N HIS A 155 -3.12 19.72 -3.03
CA HIS A 155 -1.83 19.18 -3.46
C HIS A 155 -0.80 20.29 -3.69
N LEU A 156 -1.18 21.35 -4.43
CA LEU A 156 -0.32 22.50 -4.67
C LEU A 156 0.10 23.15 -3.35
N ALA A 157 -0.86 23.43 -2.45
CA ALA A 157 -0.59 23.99 -1.13
C ALA A 157 0.30 23.08 -0.26
N ARG A 158 0.23 21.76 -0.42
CA ARG A 158 1.02 20.82 0.38
C ARG A 158 2.44 20.65 -0.14
N HIS A 159 2.63 20.63 -1.46
CA HIS A 159 3.87 20.15 -2.07
C HIS A 159 4.65 21.21 -2.84
N TYR A 160 4.13 22.43 -2.99
CA TYR A 160 4.79 23.49 -3.75
C TYR A 160 4.97 24.78 -2.94
N ASP A 161 6.06 25.47 -3.24
CA ASP A 161 6.43 26.81 -2.76
C ASP A 161 6.45 27.80 -3.93
N ASN A 162 6.48 29.09 -3.59
CA ASN A 162 6.53 30.20 -4.54
C ASN A 162 5.46 30.05 -5.63
N LEU A 163 4.22 29.74 -5.25
CA LEU A 163 3.13 29.55 -6.20
C LEU A 163 2.73 30.90 -6.82
N THR A 164 2.83 31.02 -8.15
CA THR A 164 2.25 32.13 -8.91
C THR A 164 1.11 31.58 -9.77
N ILE A 165 -0.08 32.18 -9.62
CA ILE A 165 -1.27 31.85 -10.40
C ILE A 165 -1.68 33.06 -11.23
N MET A 166 -1.78 32.88 -12.54
CA MET A 166 -2.06 33.96 -13.50
C MET A 166 -3.09 33.53 -14.53
N ALA A 167 -3.84 34.46 -15.07
CA ALA A 167 -4.62 34.28 -16.29
C ALA A 167 -3.73 34.50 -17.53
N LEU A 168 -4.05 33.84 -18.64
CA LEU A 168 -3.52 34.30 -19.94
C LEU A 168 -4.05 35.71 -20.25
N PRO A 169 -3.31 36.51 -21.05
CA PRO A 169 -3.81 37.80 -21.52
C PRO A 169 -5.16 37.62 -22.21
N ALA A 170 -6.13 38.52 -21.98
CA ALA A 170 -7.50 38.36 -22.49
C ALA A 170 -7.58 38.03 -24.00
N ALA A 171 -6.70 38.63 -24.82
CA ALA A 171 -6.63 38.38 -26.26
C ALA A 171 -6.19 36.95 -26.64
N LEU A 172 -5.47 36.27 -25.75
CA LEU A 172 -4.93 34.92 -25.93
C LEU A 172 -5.68 33.86 -25.10
N ARG A 173 -6.68 34.27 -24.32
CA ARG A 173 -7.40 33.43 -23.34
C ARG A 173 -8.74 32.97 -23.89
N ARG A 174 -8.81 31.75 -24.44
CA ARG A 174 -10.01 31.22 -25.12
C ARG A 174 -10.93 30.41 -24.20
N TRP A 175 -10.38 29.73 -23.20
CA TRP A 175 -11.09 28.78 -22.31
C TRP A 175 -10.96 29.11 -20.82
N ARG A 176 -10.71 30.38 -20.49
CA ARG A 176 -10.39 30.83 -19.12
C ARG A 176 -9.16 30.13 -18.54
N GLU A 177 -8.19 29.85 -19.40
CA GLU A 177 -6.92 29.23 -19.06
C GLU A 177 -6.22 30.05 -17.97
N ALA A 178 -5.61 29.34 -17.05
CA ALA A 178 -4.72 29.88 -16.05
C ALA A 178 -3.39 29.13 -16.12
N ILE A 179 -2.34 29.80 -15.65
CA ILE A 179 -1.01 29.23 -15.48
C ILE A 179 -0.71 29.18 -13.99
N VAL A 180 -0.23 28.03 -13.53
CA VAL A 180 0.38 27.88 -12.21
C VAL A 180 1.87 27.60 -12.39
N ILE A 181 2.72 28.39 -11.76
CA ILE A 181 4.16 28.10 -11.61
C ILE A 181 4.45 27.85 -10.14
N GLY A 182 5.12 26.75 -9.81
CA GLY A 182 5.48 26.42 -8.43
C GLY A 182 6.77 25.63 -8.31
N VAL A 183 7.42 25.74 -7.15
CA VAL A 183 8.67 25.03 -6.82
C VAL A 183 8.38 23.83 -5.92
N ARG A 184 8.81 22.63 -6.31
CA ARG A 184 8.57 21.38 -5.57
C ARG A 184 9.30 21.40 -4.23
N ARG A 185 8.56 21.16 -3.14
CA ARG A 185 9.13 21.04 -1.78
C ARG A 185 9.87 19.71 -1.59
N SER A 186 10.94 19.75 -0.80
CA SER A 186 11.62 18.54 -0.32
C SER A 186 10.80 17.77 0.74
N ARG A 187 9.95 18.49 1.49
CA ARG A 187 9.04 17.93 2.50
C ARG A 187 7.65 18.54 2.38
N ALA A 188 6.63 17.70 2.51
CA ALA A 188 5.23 18.13 2.51
C ALA A 188 4.98 19.13 3.64
N ARG A 189 4.21 20.19 3.33
CA ARG A 189 3.70 21.15 4.31
C ARG A 189 2.59 20.48 5.15
N SER A 190 2.54 20.79 6.44
CA SER A 190 1.56 20.22 7.39
C SER A 190 1.15 21.25 8.44
N GLY A 191 0.10 20.95 9.21
CA GLY A 191 -0.38 21.80 10.30
C GLY A 191 -0.91 23.15 9.80
N GLN A 192 -0.76 24.19 10.64
CA GLN A 192 -1.33 25.52 10.37
C GLN A 192 -0.84 26.13 9.05
N ALA A 193 0.44 26.00 8.74
CA ALA A 193 1.01 26.53 7.51
C ALA A 193 0.30 25.97 6.25
N LEU A 194 -0.08 24.68 6.28
CA LEU A 194 -0.84 24.07 5.18
C LEU A 194 -2.22 24.71 5.06
N SER A 195 -2.94 24.83 6.18
CA SER A 195 -4.26 25.44 6.23
C SER A 195 -4.24 26.88 5.69
N ASP A 196 -3.26 27.69 6.10
CA ASP A 196 -3.12 29.08 5.65
C ASP A 196 -2.85 29.17 4.15
N THR A 197 -2.01 28.26 3.63
CA THR A 197 -1.70 28.19 2.20
C THR A 197 -2.93 27.77 1.39
N ILE A 198 -3.70 26.78 1.86
CA ILE A 198 -4.95 26.35 1.22
C ILE A 198 -5.94 27.52 1.16
N THR A 199 -6.12 28.24 2.27
CA THR A 199 -7.01 29.41 2.33
C THR A 199 -6.56 30.47 1.33
N THR A 200 -5.27 30.81 1.30
CA THR A 200 -4.71 31.81 0.38
C THR A 200 -4.97 31.44 -1.08
N LEU A 201 -4.64 30.21 -1.48
CA LEU A 201 -4.86 29.76 -2.86
C LEU A 201 -6.35 29.73 -3.24
N THR A 202 -7.21 29.27 -2.32
CA THR A 202 -8.66 29.22 -2.54
C THR A 202 -9.23 30.62 -2.73
N THR A 203 -8.83 31.58 -1.90
CA THR A 203 -9.23 32.99 -2.03
C THR A 203 -8.73 33.59 -3.34
N GLN A 204 -7.48 33.34 -3.72
CA GLN A 204 -6.92 33.85 -4.98
C GLN A 204 -7.65 33.29 -6.21
N LEU A 205 -7.95 31.98 -6.22
CA LEU A 205 -8.64 31.31 -7.33
C LEU A 205 -10.11 31.71 -7.46
N ALA A 206 -10.73 32.22 -6.38
CA ALA A 206 -12.09 32.75 -6.37
C ALA A 206 -12.20 34.16 -6.95
N GLN A 207 -11.08 34.88 -7.12
CA GLN A 207 -11.02 36.24 -7.66
C GLN A 207 -10.52 36.25 -9.11
N PRO A 208 -10.69 37.36 -9.85
CA PRO A 208 -9.99 37.56 -11.12
C PRO A 208 -8.48 37.45 -10.92
N LEU A 209 -7.85 36.54 -11.67
CA LEU A 209 -6.40 36.32 -11.60
C LEU A 209 -5.65 37.45 -12.32
N PRO A 210 -4.45 37.83 -11.82
CA PRO A 210 -3.59 38.76 -12.55
C PRO A 210 -3.20 38.17 -13.91
N GLU A 211 -3.11 39.00 -14.94
CA GLU A 211 -2.71 38.54 -16.28
C GLU A 211 -1.20 38.26 -16.35
N LEU A 212 -0.84 37.26 -17.15
CA LEU A 212 0.53 36.97 -17.54
C LEU A 212 1.12 38.17 -18.28
N THR A 213 2.20 38.72 -17.76
CA THR A 213 2.83 39.93 -18.29
C THR A 213 4.34 39.75 -18.37
N LEU A 214 4.99 40.54 -19.22
CA LEU A 214 6.43 40.53 -19.38
C LEU A 214 7.13 40.79 -18.05
N GLN A 215 8.04 39.92 -17.64
CA GLN A 215 8.86 40.14 -16.45
C GLN A 215 10.19 40.80 -16.81
N ALA A 216 10.58 41.82 -16.02
CA ALA A 216 11.89 42.47 -16.15
C ALA A 216 13.04 41.56 -15.70
N ALA A 217 12.77 40.64 -14.77
CA ALA A 217 13.70 39.64 -14.28
C ALA A 217 12.99 38.31 -13.99
N PRO A 218 13.66 37.16 -14.21
CA PRO A 218 13.12 35.85 -13.86
C PRO A 218 12.79 35.74 -12.36
N ARG A 219 11.67 35.08 -12.04
CA ARG A 219 11.24 34.79 -10.66
C ARG A 219 11.62 33.39 -10.20
N TYR A 220 11.87 32.49 -11.15
CA TYR A 220 12.16 31.09 -10.90
C TYR A 220 13.46 30.67 -11.57
N THR A 221 14.16 29.72 -10.95
CA THR A 221 15.39 29.16 -11.47
C THR A 221 15.27 27.65 -11.54
N ILE A 222 15.38 27.07 -12.74
CA ILE A 222 15.40 25.62 -12.93
C ILE A 222 16.69 25.09 -12.28
N PRO A 223 16.58 24.16 -11.32
CA PRO A 223 17.74 23.63 -10.63
C PRO A 223 18.55 22.70 -11.56
N VAL A 224 19.78 22.39 -11.15
CA VAL A 224 20.59 21.35 -11.80
C VAL A 224 20.09 19.96 -11.44
N ALA A 225 20.21 19.00 -12.36
CA ALA A 225 19.88 17.61 -12.11
C ALA A 225 20.69 17.02 -10.95
N THR A 226 19.98 16.44 -9.98
CA THR A 226 20.60 15.75 -8.83
C THR A 226 21.00 14.31 -9.12
N SER A 227 20.41 13.70 -10.15
CA SER A 227 20.72 12.35 -10.61
C SER A 227 21.32 12.39 -12.01
N SER A 228 22.32 11.55 -12.29
CA SER A 228 22.83 11.33 -13.66
C SER A 228 21.90 10.47 -14.51
N THR A 229 21.01 9.68 -13.90
CA THR A 229 20.12 8.75 -14.60
C THR A 229 18.76 9.38 -14.88
N ILE A 230 18.21 9.07 -16.05
CA ILE A 230 16.83 9.39 -16.46
C ILE A 230 16.18 8.11 -16.97
N VAL A 231 14.95 7.87 -16.55
CA VAL A 231 14.04 6.92 -17.20
C VAL A 231 12.94 7.78 -17.83
N TRP A 232 12.70 7.57 -19.11
CA TRP A 232 11.62 8.20 -19.87
C TRP A 232 11.24 7.25 -21.00
N GLU A 233 10.23 6.42 -20.77
CA GLU A 233 9.94 5.28 -21.64
C GLU A 233 8.45 4.95 -21.71
N ASP A 234 8.07 4.30 -22.80
CA ASP A 234 6.75 3.70 -22.98
C ASP A 234 6.75 2.30 -22.38
N ALA A 235 5.99 2.10 -21.30
CA ALA A 235 5.90 0.81 -20.61
C ALA A 235 5.28 -0.31 -21.44
N THR A 236 4.64 -0.01 -22.58
CA THR A 236 4.05 -1.02 -23.46
C THR A 236 5.07 -1.68 -24.39
N ILE A 237 6.24 -1.06 -24.57
CA ILE A 237 7.28 -1.52 -25.51
C ILE A 237 8.20 -2.58 -24.86
N GLY A 238 7.90 -3.00 -23.62
CA GLY A 238 8.68 -4.01 -22.91
C GLY A 238 8.74 -5.35 -23.66
N THR A 239 9.95 -5.82 -23.98
CA THR A 239 10.17 -7.17 -24.49
C THR A 239 10.41 -8.17 -23.36
N PRO A 240 10.15 -9.48 -23.55
CA PRO A 240 10.51 -10.51 -22.56
C PRO A 240 11.99 -10.47 -22.15
N ASP A 241 12.89 -10.12 -23.08
CA ASP A 241 14.32 -9.99 -22.80
C ASP A 241 14.64 -8.78 -21.92
N GLN A 242 13.97 -7.65 -22.15
CA GLN A 242 14.07 -6.47 -21.28
C GLN A 242 13.55 -6.79 -19.88
N ALA A 243 12.40 -7.47 -19.78
CA ALA A 243 11.86 -7.91 -18.49
C ALA A 243 12.82 -8.88 -17.78
N THR A 244 13.43 -9.82 -18.50
CA THR A 244 14.41 -10.77 -17.96
C THR A 244 15.65 -10.04 -17.46
N THR A 245 16.17 -9.10 -18.26
CA THR A 245 17.33 -8.26 -17.90
C THR A 245 17.01 -7.42 -16.67
N ASP A 246 15.83 -6.80 -16.61
CA ASP A 246 15.40 -5.98 -15.48
C ASP A 246 15.24 -6.84 -14.21
N VAL A 247 14.71 -8.05 -14.31
CA VAL A 247 14.63 -9.01 -13.20
C VAL A 247 16.04 -9.41 -12.73
N VAL A 248 16.97 -9.70 -13.64
CA VAL A 248 18.35 -10.05 -13.28
C VAL A 248 19.06 -8.87 -12.59
N MET A 249 18.88 -7.66 -13.10
CA MET A 249 19.56 -6.46 -12.59
C MET A 249 18.98 -5.94 -11.27
N THR A 250 17.65 -5.99 -11.14
CA THR A 250 16.94 -5.37 -10.00
C THR A 250 16.43 -6.39 -8.99
N GLY A 251 16.46 -7.68 -9.30
CA GLY A 251 15.76 -8.74 -8.57
C GLY A 251 14.26 -8.80 -8.87
N GLY A 252 13.77 -8.00 -9.82
CA GLY A 252 12.38 -8.00 -10.26
C GLY A 252 11.39 -7.49 -9.21
N ALA A 253 10.11 -7.82 -9.41
CA ALA A 253 9.01 -7.35 -8.57
C ALA A 253 9.18 -7.73 -7.08
N THR A 254 9.78 -8.89 -6.80
CA THR A 254 9.96 -9.42 -5.44
C THR A 254 11.02 -8.66 -4.64
N ASN A 255 11.99 -8.03 -5.30
CA ASN A 255 13.00 -7.21 -4.63
C ASN A 255 12.58 -5.74 -4.50
N THR A 256 11.41 -5.35 -5.02
CA THR A 256 10.93 -3.97 -4.84
C THR A 256 10.64 -3.67 -3.37
N ARG A 257 10.81 -2.40 -2.97
CA ARG A 257 10.45 -1.96 -1.61
C ARG A 257 8.97 -2.17 -1.33
N ALA A 258 8.11 -1.92 -2.32
CA ALA A 258 6.67 -2.07 -2.18
C ALA A 258 6.28 -3.54 -1.90
N TYR A 259 6.85 -4.49 -2.65
CA TYR A 259 6.62 -5.92 -2.40
C TYR A 259 7.15 -6.33 -1.04
N ARG A 260 8.40 -5.98 -0.69
CA ARG A 260 8.98 -6.31 0.62
C ARG A 260 8.17 -5.74 1.77
N SER A 261 7.74 -4.47 1.69
CA SER A 261 6.86 -3.86 2.69
C SER A 261 5.50 -4.55 2.78
N ALA A 262 4.91 -4.96 1.65
CA ALA A 262 3.63 -5.68 1.65
C ALA A 262 3.77 -7.07 2.30
N ILE A 263 4.86 -7.79 2.01
CA ILE A 263 5.18 -9.08 2.65
C ILE A 263 5.48 -8.89 4.14
N ASP A 264 6.24 -7.88 4.52
CA ASP A 264 6.53 -7.58 5.93
C ASP A 264 5.26 -7.21 6.70
N ALA A 265 4.33 -6.47 6.08
CA ALA A 265 3.04 -6.14 6.68
C ALA A 265 2.13 -7.38 6.87
N LEU A 266 2.31 -8.44 6.08
CA LEU A 266 1.63 -9.72 6.26
C LEU A 266 2.19 -10.53 7.44
N ARG A 267 3.31 -10.15 8.04
CA ARG A 267 3.84 -10.78 9.26
C ARG A 267 3.02 -10.32 10.47
N VAL A 268 1.86 -10.94 10.64
CA VAL A 268 0.95 -10.72 11.78
C VAL A 268 1.70 -11.00 13.10
N ALA A 269 1.37 -10.28 14.17
CA ALA A 269 1.88 -10.62 15.49
C ALA A 269 1.40 -12.03 15.90
N HIS A 270 2.34 -12.98 16.01
CA HIS A 270 2.02 -14.36 16.33
C HIS A 270 1.72 -14.54 17.83
N LEU A 271 0.49 -14.96 18.15
CA LEU A 271 0.12 -15.32 19.51
C LEU A 271 0.74 -16.67 19.88
N ARG A 272 1.65 -16.69 20.84
CA ARG A 272 2.26 -17.95 21.29
C ARG A 272 1.20 -18.81 22.00
N PRO A 273 0.96 -20.06 21.55
CA PRO A 273 0.00 -20.93 22.20
C PRO A 273 0.54 -21.39 23.56
N LEU A 274 -0.36 -21.69 24.51
CA LEU A 274 0.08 -22.16 25.82
C LEU A 274 0.85 -23.49 25.70
N GLY A 275 0.35 -24.42 24.90
CA GLY A 275 1.00 -25.70 24.61
C GLY A 275 1.09 -26.01 23.11
N PRO A 276 1.75 -27.11 22.72
CA PRO A 276 1.80 -27.61 21.36
C PRO A 276 0.42 -27.69 20.70
N LEU A 277 0.33 -27.26 19.44
CA LEU A 277 -0.90 -27.27 18.66
C LEU A 277 -1.17 -28.67 18.09
N SER A 278 -2.46 -29.01 17.95
CA SER A 278 -2.87 -30.11 17.08
C SER A 278 -2.75 -29.69 15.61
N ALA A 279 -2.71 -30.66 14.68
CA ALA A 279 -2.68 -30.39 13.24
C ALA A 279 -3.88 -29.51 12.79
N THR A 280 -5.07 -29.75 13.34
CA THR A 280 -6.26 -28.93 13.07
C THR A 280 -6.12 -27.50 13.58
N ALA A 281 -5.60 -27.31 14.79
CA ALA A 281 -5.38 -25.98 15.34
C ALA A 281 -4.28 -25.23 14.56
N ALA A 282 -3.22 -25.94 14.13
CA ALA A 282 -2.20 -25.40 13.25
C ALA A 282 -2.80 -24.94 11.91
N ALA A 283 -3.63 -25.78 11.26
CA ALA A 283 -4.29 -25.43 10.00
C ALA A 283 -5.19 -24.20 10.09
N ALA A 284 -5.91 -24.03 11.21
CA ALA A 284 -6.69 -22.82 11.46
C ALA A 284 -5.79 -21.57 11.52
N ARG A 285 -4.64 -21.64 12.21
CA ARG A 285 -3.68 -20.53 12.27
C ARG A 285 -3.01 -20.24 10.93
N ILE A 286 -2.77 -21.28 10.14
CA ILE A 286 -2.29 -21.14 8.76
C ILE A 286 -3.32 -20.37 7.94
N ALA A 287 -4.60 -20.73 8.01
CA ALA A 287 -5.68 -20.03 7.30
C ALA A 287 -5.84 -18.56 7.74
N THR A 288 -5.51 -18.21 8.99
CA THR A 288 -5.45 -16.81 9.42
C THR A 288 -4.23 -16.04 8.90
N GLY A 289 -3.34 -16.71 8.16
CA GLY A 289 -2.22 -16.11 7.44
C GLY A 289 -0.89 -16.12 8.19
N GLU A 290 -0.76 -16.88 9.28
CA GLU A 290 0.42 -16.79 10.15
C GLU A 290 1.72 -17.30 9.54
N ILE A 291 1.66 -18.16 8.53
CA ILE A 291 2.85 -18.61 7.78
C ILE A 291 2.78 -18.18 6.31
N ASN A 292 2.07 -17.08 6.02
CA ASN A 292 1.98 -16.56 4.65
C ASN A 292 3.37 -16.26 4.10
N GLY A 293 3.66 -16.83 2.93
CA GLY A 293 4.98 -16.74 2.28
C GLY A 293 5.98 -17.82 2.72
N ALA A 294 5.61 -18.75 3.61
CA ALA A 294 6.45 -19.91 3.91
C ALA A 294 6.43 -20.92 2.76
N THR A 295 7.56 -21.59 2.54
CA THR A 295 7.67 -22.72 1.60
C THR A 295 7.52 -24.03 2.36
N ILE A 296 6.53 -24.84 1.96
CA ILE A 296 6.19 -26.12 2.59
C ILE A 296 6.21 -27.22 1.54
N VAL A 297 6.71 -28.39 1.90
CA VAL A 297 6.69 -29.56 1.01
C VAL A 297 5.29 -30.16 1.03
N ILE A 298 4.64 -30.25 -0.14
CA ILE A 298 3.35 -30.92 -0.36
C ILE A 298 3.56 -31.91 -1.51
N ASP A 299 3.19 -33.17 -1.31
CA ASP A 299 3.40 -34.26 -2.29
C ASP A 299 4.84 -34.31 -2.83
N GLY A 300 5.82 -34.09 -1.95
CA GLY A 300 7.25 -34.11 -2.30
C GLY A 300 7.77 -32.89 -3.07
N ARG A 301 6.95 -31.84 -3.27
CA ARG A 301 7.36 -30.61 -3.96
C ARG A 301 7.23 -29.36 -3.08
N PRO A 302 8.15 -28.38 -3.20
CA PRO A 302 8.07 -27.13 -2.48
C PRO A 302 6.93 -26.26 -3.00
N HIS A 303 6.04 -25.83 -2.10
CA HIS A 303 4.93 -24.94 -2.40
C HIS A 303 4.98 -23.69 -1.50
N LEU A 304 4.72 -22.52 -2.06
CA LEU A 304 4.50 -21.28 -1.33
C LEU A 304 3.07 -21.25 -0.76
N ILE A 305 2.94 -21.01 0.55
CA ILE A 305 1.65 -21.04 1.24
C ILE A 305 1.06 -19.64 1.42
N LYS A 306 -0.25 -19.52 1.18
CA LYS A 306 -1.07 -18.38 1.55
C LYS A 306 -2.38 -18.84 2.20
N GLY A 307 -2.53 -18.59 3.48
CA GLY A 307 -3.79 -18.68 4.19
C GLY A 307 -4.61 -17.39 4.11
N SER A 308 -5.92 -17.57 4.03
CA SER A 308 -6.95 -16.54 4.14
C SER A 308 -8.24 -17.14 4.70
N THR A 309 -9.20 -16.31 5.05
CA THR A 309 -10.58 -16.74 5.34
C THR A 309 -11.55 -16.15 4.32
N THR A 310 -12.60 -16.88 4.00
CA THR A 310 -13.76 -16.43 3.21
C THR A 310 -14.98 -16.36 4.12
N GLU A 311 -15.90 -15.44 3.86
CA GLU A 311 -17.16 -15.35 4.61
C GLU A 311 -18.25 -16.13 3.90
N ASP A 312 -18.92 -17.01 4.64
CA ASP A 312 -20.10 -17.74 4.21
C ASP A 312 -21.28 -17.31 5.07
N GLN A 313 -22.36 -16.83 4.45
CA GLN A 313 -23.52 -16.29 5.15
C GLN A 313 -24.72 -17.23 4.98
N THR A 314 -25.17 -17.81 6.09
CA THR A 314 -26.42 -18.58 6.12
C THR A 314 -27.52 -17.72 6.73
N VAL A 315 -28.59 -17.51 5.97
CA VAL A 315 -29.79 -16.79 6.42
C VAL A 315 -30.96 -17.77 6.48
N TRP A 316 -31.63 -17.84 7.63
CA TRP A 316 -32.92 -18.54 7.72
C TRP A 316 -33.91 -17.73 8.54
N VAL A 317 -35.20 -17.99 8.30
CA VAL A 317 -36.31 -17.27 8.91
C VAL A 317 -37.10 -18.23 9.79
N GLU A 318 -37.31 -17.83 11.04
CA GLU A 318 -38.15 -18.53 12.01
C GLU A 318 -39.37 -17.66 12.31
N THR A 319 -40.57 -18.19 12.06
CA THR A 319 -41.82 -17.50 12.40
C THR A 319 -42.37 -18.06 13.69
N LYS A 320 -42.57 -17.22 14.71
CA LYS A 320 -43.28 -17.55 15.94
C LYS A 320 -44.63 -16.87 15.97
N GLU A 321 -45.66 -17.64 16.27
CA GLU A 321 -47.03 -17.16 16.43
C GLU A 321 -47.42 -17.28 17.90
N GLU A 322 -47.70 -16.16 18.54
CA GLU A 322 -48.08 -16.10 19.96
C GLU A 322 -49.33 -15.22 20.09
N GLY A 323 -50.49 -15.85 20.28
CA GLY A 323 -51.78 -15.16 20.24
C GLY A 323 -52.10 -14.61 18.84
N ASP A 324 -52.44 -13.31 18.76
CA ASP A 324 -52.77 -12.60 17.51
C ASP A 324 -51.53 -11.92 16.89
N THR A 325 -50.33 -12.19 17.42
CA THR A 325 -49.07 -11.54 17.01
C THR A 325 -48.16 -12.53 16.30
N LEU A 326 -47.80 -12.21 15.05
CA LEU A 326 -46.88 -12.99 14.23
C LEU A 326 -45.50 -12.34 14.23
N THR A 327 -44.52 -13.01 14.83
CA THR A 327 -43.14 -12.53 14.93
C THR A 327 -42.26 -13.29 13.94
N VAL A 328 -41.67 -12.57 12.98
CA VAL A 328 -40.72 -13.11 12.01
C VAL A 328 -39.30 -12.80 12.48
N ILE A 329 -38.54 -13.83 12.87
CA ILE A 329 -37.15 -13.73 13.30
C ILE A 329 -36.26 -14.15 12.13
N THR A 330 -35.42 -13.24 11.64
CA THR A 330 -34.41 -13.56 10.62
C THR A 330 -33.07 -13.78 11.30
N HIS A 331 -32.52 -14.99 11.18
CA HIS A 331 -31.23 -15.37 11.73
C HIS A 331 -30.15 -15.20 10.66
N HIS A 332 -29.11 -14.43 10.96
CA HIS A 332 -27.91 -14.28 10.11
C HIS A 332 -26.73 -14.96 10.80
N ILE A 333 -26.23 -16.06 10.24
CA ILE A 333 -24.96 -16.65 10.65
C ILE A 333 -23.90 -16.33 9.59
N THR A 334 -22.85 -15.60 9.99
CA THR A 334 -21.64 -15.45 9.19
C THR A 334 -20.60 -16.45 9.70
N ARG A 335 -20.27 -17.43 8.87
CA ARG A 335 -19.21 -18.41 9.11
C ARG A 335 -17.94 -17.97 8.37
N GLN A 336 -16.83 -17.91 9.09
CA GLN A 336 -15.51 -17.75 8.48
C GLN A 336 -15.02 -19.14 8.03
N VAL A 337 -14.84 -19.31 6.72
CA VAL A 337 -14.35 -20.56 6.10
C VAL A 337 -12.85 -20.42 5.84
N PRO A 338 -12.02 -21.33 6.37
CA PRO A 338 -10.57 -21.28 6.14
C PRO A 338 -10.22 -21.67 4.70
N VAL A 339 -9.29 -20.93 4.11
CA VAL A 339 -8.75 -21.18 2.77
C VAL A 339 -7.23 -21.18 2.83
N VAL A 340 -6.61 -22.25 2.34
CA VAL A 340 -5.17 -22.34 2.15
C VAL A 340 -4.90 -22.51 0.66
N MET A 341 -4.11 -21.60 0.10
CA MET A 341 -3.58 -21.70 -1.25
C MET A 341 -2.13 -22.14 -1.20
N ALA A 342 -1.76 -23.10 -2.04
CA ALA A 342 -0.41 -23.60 -2.21
C ALA A 342 0.01 -23.40 -3.67
N VAL A 343 1.11 -22.70 -3.89
CA VAL A 343 1.67 -22.43 -5.24
C VAL A 343 2.95 -23.23 -5.41
N ASP A 344 2.99 -24.19 -6.33
CA ASP A 344 4.22 -24.95 -6.64
C ASP A 344 5.30 -23.98 -7.12
N VAL A 345 6.48 -24.04 -6.49
CA VAL A 345 7.57 -23.09 -6.74
C VAL A 345 8.22 -23.33 -8.11
N ALA A 346 8.14 -24.55 -8.66
CA ALA A 346 8.80 -24.90 -9.91
C ALA A 346 7.99 -24.48 -11.14
N ASP A 347 6.67 -24.68 -11.12
CA ASP A 347 5.81 -24.44 -12.28
C ASP A 347 4.70 -23.38 -12.06
N GLY A 348 4.55 -22.87 -10.83
CA GLY A 348 3.56 -21.85 -10.50
C GLY A 348 2.12 -22.38 -10.43
N SER A 349 1.91 -23.69 -10.48
CA SER A 349 0.57 -24.28 -10.36
C SER A 349 -0.04 -24.01 -8.98
N VAL A 350 -1.34 -23.74 -8.96
CA VAL A 350 -2.05 -23.29 -7.75
C VAL A 350 -3.03 -24.37 -7.29
N ARG A 351 -2.91 -24.77 -6.02
CA ARG A 351 -3.85 -25.67 -5.34
C ARG A 351 -4.59 -24.89 -4.25
N ARG A 352 -5.91 -25.10 -4.17
CA ARG A 352 -6.78 -24.45 -3.19
C ARG A 352 -7.41 -25.50 -2.28
N TYR A 353 -7.27 -25.31 -0.98
CA TYR A 353 -7.85 -26.13 0.08
C TYR A 353 -8.81 -25.25 0.87
N GLU A 354 -10.11 -25.52 0.78
CA GLU A 354 -11.16 -24.67 1.37
C GLU A 354 -12.09 -25.49 2.27
N GLY A 355 -12.45 -24.88 3.40
CA GLY A 355 -13.31 -25.48 4.41
C GLY A 355 -12.72 -26.73 5.04
N ASP A 356 -13.56 -27.43 5.82
CA ASP A 356 -13.13 -28.58 6.62
C ASP A 356 -12.61 -29.73 5.73
N ALA A 357 -13.30 -30.00 4.62
CA ALA A 357 -12.89 -31.04 3.66
C ALA A 357 -11.56 -30.71 2.96
N GLY A 358 -11.36 -29.45 2.58
CA GLY A 358 -10.10 -28.99 1.97
C GLY A 358 -8.94 -29.11 2.95
N LEU A 359 -9.12 -28.68 4.20
CA LEU A 359 -8.10 -28.82 5.24
C LEU A 359 -7.80 -30.28 5.57
N GLN A 360 -8.82 -31.14 5.64
CA GLN A 360 -8.60 -32.59 5.81
C GLN A 360 -7.76 -33.16 4.66
N LYS A 361 -8.02 -32.76 3.42
CA LYS A 361 -7.22 -33.17 2.27
C LYS A 361 -5.78 -32.67 2.35
N LEU A 362 -5.56 -31.43 2.79
CA LEU A 362 -4.22 -30.86 2.99
C LEU A 362 -3.45 -31.61 4.08
N LEU A 363 -4.12 -31.99 5.16
CA LEU A 363 -3.52 -32.68 6.31
C LEU A 363 -3.52 -34.21 6.17
N ALA A 364 -4.04 -34.76 5.06
CA ALA A 364 -4.13 -36.19 4.84
C ALA A 364 -2.75 -36.85 4.69
N ASP A 365 -1.78 -36.13 4.14
CA ASP A 365 -0.39 -36.55 4.09
C ASP A 365 0.32 -36.20 5.42
N PRO A 366 0.83 -37.19 6.17
CA PRO A 366 1.51 -36.95 7.44
C PRO A 366 2.75 -36.05 7.30
N ALA A 367 3.50 -36.16 6.21
CA ALA A 367 4.70 -35.34 5.99
C ALA A 367 4.34 -33.87 5.79
N THR A 368 3.30 -33.60 5.00
CA THR A 368 2.73 -32.25 4.84
C THR A 368 2.21 -31.70 6.16
N ALA A 369 1.45 -32.50 6.92
CA ALA A 369 0.92 -32.08 8.21
C ALA A 369 2.05 -31.74 9.23
N GLU A 370 3.10 -32.55 9.27
CA GLU A 370 4.28 -32.31 10.11
C GLU A 370 5.04 -31.05 9.68
N ALA A 371 5.27 -30.85 8.37
CA ALA A 371 5.95 -29.66 7.86
C ALA A 371 5.16 -28.38 8.17
N LEU A 372 3.84 -28.41 8.04
CA LEU A 372 2.95 -27.31 8.42
C LEU A 372 2.99 -27.03 9.93
N LEU A 373 2.98 -28.08 10.75
CA LEU A 373 3.08 -27.95 12.21
C LEU A 373 4.45 -27.42 12.64
N ALA A 374 5.52 -27.86 11.99
CA ALA A 374 6.88 -27.38 12.26
C ALA A 374 7.01 -25.89 11.89
N ALA A 375 6.47 -25.48 10.74
CA ALA A 375 6.49 -24.09 10.31
C ALA A 375 5.72 -23.16 11.27
N ILE A 376 4.52 -23.55 11.70
CA ILE A 376 3.76 -22.74 12.67
C ILE A 376 4.46 -22.70 14.03
N THR A 377 5.08 -23.80 14.46
CA THR A 377 5.79 -23.89 15.75
C THR A 377 7.05 -23.03 15.76
N ALA A 378 7.77 -22.95 14.64
CA ALA A 378 8.94 -22.09 14.50
C ALA A 378 8.57 -20.60 14.62
N VAL A 379 7.41 -20.22 14.09
CA VAL A 379 6.92 -18.84 14.08
C VAL A 379 6.20 -18.47 15.38
N ALA A 380 5.51 -19.42 16.01
CA ALA A 380 4.72 -19.25 17.22
C ALA A 380 5.01 -20.38 18.22
N PRO A 381 6.22 -20.43 18.83
CA PRO A 381 6.60 -21.51 19.71
C PRO A 381 5.71 -21.55 20.96
N PRO A 382 5.34 -22.75 21.46
CA PRO A 382 4.52 -22.85 22.65
C PRO A 382 5.23 -22.23 23.86
N VAL A 383 4.45 -21.74 24.81
CA VAL A 383 4.97 -21.23 26.09
C VAL A 383 5.41 -22.40 26.99
N TYR A 384 4.71 -23.52 26.88
CA TYR A 384 4.93 -24.71 27.69
C TYR A 384 4.89 -25.96 26.80
N ALA A 385 6.01 -26.68 26.69
CA ALA A 385 6.15 -27.84 25.79
C ALA A 385 5.85 -29.18 26.49
N TYR A 386 4.97 -29.15 27.50
CA TYR A 386 4.71 -30.27 28.43
C TYR A 386 5.93 -30.72 29.25
N ASP A 387 6.94 -29.86 29.34
CA ASP A 387 8.20 -30.03 30.05
C ASP A 387 8.08 -29.47 31.49
N MET A 388 7.28 -30.15 32.32
CA MET A 388 7.12 -29.79 33.73
C MET A 388 8.45 -29.95 34.48
N ASP A 389 8.91 -28.90 35.15
CA ASP A 389 10.11 -28.97 35.98
C ASP A 389 9.84 -29.74 37.28
N ALA A 390 10.91 -30.29 37.87
CA ALA A 390 10.81 -31.15 39.05
C ALA A 390 10.21 -30.43 40.28
N GLN A 391 10.48 -29.14 40.45
CA GLN A 391 10.00 -28.35 41.58
C GLN A 391 8.49 -28.12 41.47
N THR A 392 8.00 -27.75 40.29
CA THR A 392 6.57 -27.66 39.99
C THR A 392 5.89 -29.01 40.16
N ALA A 393 6.47 -30.08 39.62
CA ALA A 393 5.93 -31.43 39.77
C ALA A 393 5.79 -31.85 41.24
N ALA A 394 6.82 -31.61 42.06
CA ALA A 394 6.79 -31.87 43.50
C ALA A 394 5.71 -31.05 44.21
N THR A 395 5.63 -29.75 43.89
CA THR A 395 4.64 -28.83 44.48
C THR A 395 3.20 -29.28 44.19
N LEU A 396 2.92 -29.67 42.95
CA LEU A 396 1.59 -30.13 42.55
C LEU A 396 1.27 -31.54 43.07
N ALA A 397 2.28 -32.37 43.34
CA ALA A 397 2.09 -33.70 43.92
C ALA A 397 1.65 -33.65 45.40
N MET A 398 2.03 -32.60 46.14
CA MET A 398 1.61 -32.37 47.53
C MET A 398 0.11 -32.03 47.67
N LEU A 399 -0.52 -31.56 46.58
CA LEU A 399 -1.92 -31.17 46.60
C LEU A 399 -2.83 -32.40 46.57
N LYS A 400 -3.38 -32.74 47.74
CA LYS A 400 -4.32 -33.85 47.95
C LYS A 400 -5.70 -33.34 48.34
N ARG A 401 -6.75 -34.07 47.96
CA ARG A 401 -8.10 -33.80 48.45
C ARG A 401 -8.18 -34.23 49.91
N LYS A 402 -8.73 -33.33 50.74
CA LYS A 402 -8.92 -33.57 52.18
C LYS A 402 -9.85 -34.74 52.48
N ASP A 403 -10.84 -34.96 51.61
CA ASP A 403 -11.82 -36.06 51.74
C ASP A 403 -11.26 -37.43 51.32
N GLY A 404 -10.01 -37.50 50.85
CA GLY A 404 -9.37 -38.75 50.43
C GLY A 404 -9.93 -39.35 49.14
N ARG A 405 -10.95 -38.74 48.53
CA ARG A 405 -11.65 -39.32 47.38
C ARG A 405 -10.74 -39.32 46.16
N THR A 406 -10.70 -40.44 45.44
CA THR A 406 -9.97 -40.60 44.18
C THR A 406 -10.94 -40.83 43.04
N LEU A 407 -10.53 -40.42 41.84
CA LEU A 407 -11.19 -40.87 40.63
C LEU A 407 -10.70 -42.29 40.29
N PRO A 408 -11.56 -43.17 39.74
CA PRO A 408 -11.13 -44.51 39.35
C PRO A 408 -9.90 -44.47 38.44
N GLY A 409 -8.84 -45.18 38.81
CA GLY A 409 -7.58 -45.21 38.06
C GLY A 409 -6.63 -44.03 38.29
N TYR A 410 -6.95 -43.10 39.20
CA TYR A 410 -6.11 -41.94 39.52
C TYR A 410 -5.75 -41.87 41.00
N GLU A 411 -4.56 -41.36 41.28
CA GLU A 411 -4.15 -41.02 42.64
C GLU A 411 -4.99 -39.87 43.21
N ASN A 412 -5.02 -39.77 44.54
CA ASN A 412 -5.60 -38.60 45.21
C ASN A 412 -4.82 -37.33 44.80
N GLY A 413 -5.53 -36.31 44.34
CA GLY A 413 -4.98 -35.00 43.97
C GLY A 413 -5.41 -34.52 42.59
N LEU A 414 -4.55 -33.72 41.96
CA LEU A 414 -4.74 -33.22 40.59
C LEU A 414 -4.52 -34.33 39.55
N LEU A 415 -5.36 -34.36 38.52
CA LEU A 415 -5.19 -35.23 37.36
C LEU A 415 -3.95 -34.84 36.55
N PRO A 416 -3.33 -35.76 35.78
CA PRO A 416 -2.15 -35.46 34.97
C PRO A 416 -2.33 -34.22 34.07
N MET A 417 -3.45 -34.13 33.34
CA MET A 417 -3.73 -32.97 32.50
C MET A 417 -3.91 -31.68 33.31
N GLN A 418 -4.57 -31.74 34.48
CA GLN A 418 -4.71 -30.58 35.36
C GLN A 418 -3.34 -30.08 35.84
N LYS A 419 -2.41 -30.99 36.15
CA LYS A 419 -1.02 -30.62 36.51
C LYS A 419 -0.32 -29.89 35.36
N HIS A 420 -0.47 -30.36 34.13
CA HIS A 420 0.11 -29.69 32.95
C HIS A 420 -0.54 -28.34 32.63
N VAL A 421 -1.86 -28.19 32.80
CA VAL A 421 -2.53 -26.89 32.67
C VAL A 421 -2.03 -25.91 33.71
N VAL A 422 -1.92 -26.34 34.98
CA VAL A 422 -1.37 -25.52 36.06
C VAL A 422 0.09 -25.13 35.76
N ALA A 423 0.94 -26.08 35.38
CA ALA A 423 2.34 -25.83 35.03
C ALA A 423 2.49 -24.87 33.82
N GLY A 424 1.63 -25.02 32.81
CA GLY A 424 1.62 -24.12 31.66
C GLY A 424 1.22 -22.70 32.05
N ILE A 425 0.17 -22.55 32.87
CA ILE A 425 -0.27 -21.24 33.35
C ILE A 425 0.79 -20.58 34.24
N THR A 426 1.40 -21.32 35.18
CA THR A 426 2.46 -20.76 36.03
C THR A 426 3.65 -20.33 35.19
N ARG A 427 4.06 -21.12 34.19
CA ARG A 427 5.11 -20.74 33.24
C ARG A 427 4.76 -19.49 32.44
N TYR A 428 3.53 -19.40 31.94
CA TYR A 428 3.05 -18.22 31.22
C TYR A 428 3.08 -16.94 32.07
N LEU A 429 2.65 -17.02 33.32
CA LEU A 429 2.62 -15.87 34.23
C LEU A 429 4.03 -15.45 34.73
N THR A 430 5.00 -16.36 34.72
CA THR A 430 6.35 -16.11 35.22
C THR A 430 7.36 -15.77 34.13
N THR A 431 7.10 -16.15 32.88
CA THR A 431 7.97 -15.91 31.74
C THR A 431 7.64 -14.55 31.10
N PRO A 432 8.60 -13.61 31.00
CA PRO A 432 8.39 -12.37 30.25
C PRO A 432 8.09 -12.67 28.78
N ASP A 433 7.16 -11.92 28.18
CA ASP A 433 6.92 -12.00 26.75
C ASP A 433 8.19 -11.52 26.01
N PRO A 434 8.75 -12.31 25.08
CA PRO A 434 9.99 -11.96 24.37
C PRO A 434 9.92 -10.64 23.58
N ARG A 435 8.72 -10.19 23.19
CA ARG A 435 8.51 -8.97 22.41
C ARG A 435 8.37 -7.74 23.30
N THR A 436 7.65 -7.85 24.43
CA THR A 436 7.38 -6.69 25.30
C THR A 436 8.30 -6.63 26.51
N GLY A 437 8.98 -7.72 26.86
CA GLY A 437 9.77 -7.85 28.08
C GLY A 437 8.95 -7.84 29.37
N THR A 438 7.62 -7.82 29.27
CA THR A 438 6.71 -7.74 30.42
C THR A 438 6.09 -9.11 30.73
N ARG A 439 5.78 -9.32 32.01
CA ARG A 439 5.04 -10.51 32.44
C ARG A 439 3.53 -10.28 32.32
N PRO A 440 2.74 -11.28 31.88
CA PRO A 440 1.29 -11.20 31.93
C PRO A 440 0.80 -11.03 33.38
N LYS A 441 -0.21 -10.18 33.58
CA LYS A 441 -0.79 -9.92 34.92
C LYS A 441 -1.87 -10.92 35.33
N GLY A 442 -2.32 -11.77 34.42
CA GLY A 442 -3.39 -12.73 34.64
C GLY A 442 -3.66 -13.60 33.42
N THR A 443 -4.52 -14.60 33.61
CA THR A 443 -4.99 -15.49 32.55
C THR A 443 -6.44 -15.87 32.81
N LEU A 444 -7.16 -16.28 31.76
CA LEU A 444 -8.52 -16.80 31.86
C LEU A 444 -8.53 -18.25 31.40
N LEU A 445 -8.96 -19.15 32.30
CA LEU A 445 -9.15 -20.57 31.99
C LEU A 445 -10.62 -20.84 31.71
N ASN A 446 -10.96 -21.03 30.44
CA ASN A 446 -12.27 -21.53 30.04
C ASN A 446 -12.21 -23.04 29.79
N ALA A 447 -13.16 -23.78 30.37
CA ALA A 447 -13.29 -25.22 30.21
C ALA A 447 -14.71 -25.65 30.60
N GLU A 448 -15.13 -26.83 30.15
CA GLU A 448 -16.44 -27.39 30.48
C GLU A 448 -16.64 -27.58 32.01
N MET A 449 -17.91 -27.76 32.42
CA MET A 449 -18.22 -28.09 33.81
C MET A 449 -17.58 -29.42 34.19
N GLY A 450 -17.06 -29.52 35.42
CA GLY A 450 -16.36 -30.73 35.89
C GLY A 450 -14.87 -30.81 35.58
N ALA A 451 -14.31 -29.95 34.71
CA ALA A 451 -12.88 -29.94 34.39
C ALA A 451 -11.94 -29.62 35.57
N GLY A 452 -12.48 -29.16 36.71
CA GLY A 452 -11.70 -28.82 37.90
C GLY A 452 -11.07 -27.42 37.88
N LYS A 453 -11.71 -26.45 37.21
CA LYS A 453 -11.24 -25.05 37.09
C LYS A 453 -10.86 -24.42 38.45
N SER A 454 -11.73 -24.53 39.46
CA SER A 454 -11.47 -24.00 40.80
C SER A 454 -10.29 -24.68 41.47
N THR A 455 -10.17 -26.00 41.34
CA THR A 455 -9.05 -26.79 41.87
C THR A 455 -7.73 -26.36 41.24
N MET A 456 -7.70 -26.16 39.91
CA MET A 456 -6.53 -25.65 39.20
C MET A 456 -6.19 -24.22 39.62
N GLY A 457 -7.18 -23.34 39.81
CA GLY A 457 -6.96 -21.98 40.32
C GLY A 457 -6.30 -21.97 41.71
N ILE A 458 -6.79 -22.82 42.63
CA ILE A 458 -6.19 -22.99 43.96
C ILE A 458 -4.76 -23.54 43.84
N ALA A 459 -4.52 -24.50 42.95
CA ALA A 459 -3.19 -25.07 42.73
C ALA A 459 -2.18 -24.03 42.22
N ILE A 460 -2.60 -23.16 41.30
CA ILE A 460 -1.78 -22.04 40.81
C ILE A 460 -1.44 -21.08 41.96
N ALA A 461 -2.44 -20.68 42.75
CA ALA A 461 -2.24 -19.79 43.89
C ALA A 461 -1.30 -20.42 44.94
N HIS A 462 -1.47 -21.71 45.24
CA HIS A 462 -0.59 -22.44 46.14
C HIS A 462 0.85 -22.52 45.60
N TRP A 463 1.02 -22.78 44.31
CA TRP A 463 2.34 -22.79 43.68
C TRP A 463 3.04 -21.44 43.85
N PHE A 464 2.37 -20.32 43.55
CA PHE A 464 2.96 -18.99 43.76
C PHE A 464 3.30 -18.71 45.22
N HIS A 465 2.46 -19.15 46.16
CA HIS A 465 2.74 -19.03 47.59
C HIS A 465 4.01 -19.80 47.99
N GLN A 466 4.18 -21.04 47.51
CA GLN A 466 5.40 -21.83 47.77
C GLN A 466 6.66 -21.19 47.17
N GLN A 467 6.55 -20.60 45.98
CA GLN A 467 7.68 -19.87 45.38
C GLN A 467 8.06 -18.64 46.21
N SER A 468 7.09 -17.88 46.73
CA SER A 468 7.35 -16.72 47.59
C SER A 468 8.02 -17.05 48.94
N LEU A 469 7.95 -18.31 49.38
CA LEU A 469 8.60 -18.79 50.61
C LEU A 469 10.03 -19.30 50.36
N THR A 470 10.39 -19.53 49.09
CA THR A 470 11.67 -20.12 48.68
C THR A 470 12.62 -19.13 47.98
N THR A 471 12.10 -17.96 47.58
CA THR A 471 12.86 -16.75 47.18
C THR A 471 12.95 -15.76 48.32
#